data_AF-A0A6P8I872-F1
#
_entry.id   AF-A0A6P8I872-F1
#
_cell.length_a   1.000
_cell.length_b   1.000
_cell.length_c   1.000
_cell.angle_alpha   90.00
_cell.angle_beta   90.00
_cell.angle_gamma   90.00
#
_symmetry.space_group_name_H-M   'P 1'
#
loop_
_entity.id
_entity.type
_entity.pdbx_description
1 polymer ?
#
loop_
_entity_poly.entity_id
_entity_poly.type
_entity_poly.pdbx_seq_one_letter_code
_entity_poly.pdbx_strand_id
1 'polypeptide(L)'
;MIRKTIKTVLKVLIILLIFLAAFAFAFHVITCSLTDNYSKTRFGNIPTSLAATFFMMLDNLRYEEIVLNYYSNGGDSSKGNGFVLYGLFIAYCFMMPIIFLNLLIGLAVGDIDSIRKTAAMERYTSQVEHLSQLERALPTFILSKAQIMEYVEHPNRPKNLKNKIVDFLVKLLSPRQEQEKKSEDQTNMDQRIARHEAQLKQISSTLKSQSALLEELRDILLDSKKTQLATKLNIETPSSAHTQKSTVSEFQV
;
A
#
# COMPACT_ATOMS: atom_id res chain seq x y z
N MET A 1 7.76 -5.69 21.97
CA MET A 1 7.95 -5.21 20.59
C MET A 1 8.96 -4.05 20.53
N ILE A 2 8.62 -2.85 21.00
CA ILE A 2 9.49 -1.64 20.94
C ILE A 2 10.89 -1.85 21.54
N ARG A 3 11.02 -2.58 22.66
CA ARG A 3 12.33 -2.87 23.28
C ARG A 3 13.29 -3.64 22.37
N LYS A 4 12.78 -4.55 21.52
CA LYS A 4 13.62 -5.33 20.58
C LYS A 4 14.14 -4.40 19.48
N THR A 5 13.27 -3.58 18.90
CA THR A 5 13.60 -2.63 17.83
C THR A 5 14.52 -1.51 18.31
N ILE A 6 14.32 -0.98 19.52
CA ILE A 6 15.24 0.00 20.13
C ILE A 6 16.62 -0.63 20.33
N LYS A 7 16.70 -1.92 20.71
CA LYS A 7 17.99 -2.59 20.91
C LYS A 7 18.76 -2.76 19.59
N THR A 8 18.08 -3.09 18.49
CA THR A 8 18.72 -3.17 17.17
C THR A 8 19.18 -1.79 16.70
N VAL A 9 18.31 -0.78 16.79
CA VAL A 9 18.67 0.60 16.46
C VAL A 9 19.85 1.11 17.31
N LEU A 10 19.86 0.83 18.62
CA LEU A 10 20.94 1.25 19.52
C LEU A 10 22.28 0.60 19.14
N LYS A 11 22.27 -0.68 18.73
CA LYS A 11 23.48 -1.37 18.27
C LYS A 11 24.07 -0.72 17.02
N VAL A 12 23.22 -0.30 16.09
CA VAL A 12 23.63 0.41 14.87
C VAL A 12 24.06 1.85 15.19
N LEU A 13 23.41 2.50 16.14
CA LEU A 13 23.74 3.84 16.61
C LEU A 13 25.15 3.91 17.22
N ILE A 14 25.61 2.86 17.91
CA ILE A 14 26.98 2.81 18.43
C ILE A 14 28.01 2.87 17.30
N ILE A 15 27.74 2.17 16.19
CA ILE A 15 28.61 2.21 15.00
C ILE A 15 28.60 3.63 14.41
N LEU A 16 27.42 4.26 14.31
CA LEU A 16 27.30 5.65 13.87
C LEU A 16 28.12 6.61 14.73
N LEU A 17 28.09 6.46 16.05
CA LEU A 17 28.84 7.33 16.98
C LEU A 17 30.35 7.20 16.80
N ILE A 18 30.87 5.99 16.54
CA ILE A 18 32.31 5.77 16.29
C ILE A 18 32.72 6.48 15.00
N PHE A 19 31.95 6.32 13.93
CA PHE A 19 32.23 7.00 12.67
C PHE A 19 32.10 8.52 12.78
N LEU A 20 31.06 9.00 13.46
CA LEU A 20 30.86 10.43 13.72
C LEU A 20 32.04 11.01 14.50
N ALA A 21 32.56 10.29 15.49
CA ALA A 21 33.74 10.70 16.24
C ALA A 21 35.01 10.73 15.37
N ALA A 22 35.19 9.76 14.47
CA ALA A 22 36.33 9.72 13.55
C ALA A 22 36.33 10.94 12.60
N PHE A 23 35.20 11.25 11.98
CA PHE A 23 35.07 12.41 11.10
C PHE A 23 35.16 13.73 11.89
N ALA A 24 34.54 13.82 13.07
CA ALA A 24 34.64 15.02 13.91
C ALA A 24 36.09 15.30 14.33
N PHE A 25 36.86 14.26 14.68
CA PHE A 25 38.26 14.41 15.03
C PHE A 25 39.11 14.80 13.81
N ALA A 26 38.86 14.20 12.64
CA ALA A 26 39.53 14.58 11.40
C ALA A 26 39.29 16.06 11.05
N PHE A 27 38.04 16.53 11.16
CA PHE A 27 37.71 17.96 10.97
C PHE A 27 38.35 18.83 12.05
N HIS A 28 38.35 18.41 13.32
CA HIS A 28 39.02 19.14 14.41
C HIS A 28 40.52 19.33 14.14
N VAL A 29 41.24 18.27 13.78
CA VAL A 29 42.69 18.33 13.52
C VAL A 29 43.02 19.23 12.33
N ILE A 30 42.31 19.08 11.21
CA ILE A 30 42.54 19.90 10.01
C ILE A 30 42.16 21.35 10.27
N THR A 31 41.10 21.59 11.02
CA THR A 31 40.56 22.94 11.24
C THR A 31 41.27 23.71 12.36
N CYS A 32 41.89 23.00 13.32
CA CYS A 32 42.64 23.59 14.43
C CYS A 32 43.82 24.45 13.94
N SER A 33 44.41 24.10 12.79
CA SER A 33 45.50 24.87 12.19
C SER A 33 45.06 26.19 11.53
N LEU A 34 43.76 26.51 11.46
CA LEU A 34 43.29 27.77 10.87
C LEU A 34 43.30 28.92 11.86
N THR A 35 43.64 30.09 11.33
CA THR A 35 43.61 31.40 12.03
C THR A 35 42.23 32.07 11.92
N ASP A 36 41.21 31.36 11.46
CA ASP A 36 39.91 31.94 11.16
C ASP A 36 38.93 31.77 12.35
N ASN A 37 38.28 32.87 12.76
CA ASN A 37 37.50 32.92 14.01
C ASN A 37 36.23 32.05 13.94
N TYR A 38 35.63 31.91 12.75
CA TYR A 38 34.37 31.21 12.58
C TYR A 38 34.53 29.68 12.62
N SER A 39 35.54 29.16 11.90
CA SER A 39 35.87 27.74 11.86
C SER A 39 36.50 27.25 13.18
N LYS A 40 37.27 28.11 13.88
CA LYS A 40 37.68 27.87 15.28
C LYS A 40 36.51 27.75 16.24
N THR A 41 35.40 28.44 16.02
CA THR A 41 34.27 28.39 16.96
C THR A 41 33.48 27.07 16.81
N ARG A 42 33.31 26.57 15.57
CA ARG A 42 32.60 25.29 15.33
C ARG A 42 33.47 24.07 15.68
N PHE A 43 34.73 24.06 15.25
CA PHE A 43 35.62 22.91 15.40
C PHE A 43 36.75 23.11 16.42
N GLY A 44 36.71 24.16 17.25
CA GLY A 44 37.80 24.46 18.19
C GLY A 44 37.89 23.52 19.38
N ASN A 45 36.76 22.94 19.82
CA ASN A 45 36.73 21.96 20.90
C ASN A 45 36.26 20.59 20.39
N ILE A 46 36.72 19.52 21.04
CA ILE A 46 36.26 18.15 20.76
C ILE A 46 34.72 18.01 20.88
N PRO A 47 34.06 18.47 21.96
CA PRO A 47 32.60 18.37 22.05
C PRO A 47 31.87 19.23 21.00
N THR A 48 32.39 20.41 20.65
CA THR A 48 31.76 21.28 19.65
C THR A 48 31.93 20.74 18.25
N SER A 49 33.07 20.12 17.93
CA SER A 49 33.31 19.44 16.65
C SER A 49 32.44 18.19 16.48
N LEU A 50 32.24 17.41 17.55
CA LEU A 50 31.28 16.30 17.56
C LEU A 50 29.85 16.79 17.27
N ALA A 51 29.39 17.81 18.00
CA ALA A 51 28.08 18.38 17.79
C ALA A 51 27.93 18.99 16.37
N ALA A 52 28.94 19.72 15.90
CA ALA A 52 28.94 20.30 14.56
C ALA A 52 28.85 19.22 13.46
N THR A 53 29.58 18.11 13.61
CA THR A 53 29.56 16.99 12.66
C THR A 53 28.23 16.20 12.73
N PHE A 54 27.59 16.14 13.90
CA PHE A 54 26.25 15.59 14.06
C PHE A 54 25.19 16.46 13.38
N PHE A 55 25.20 17.77 13.62
CA PHE A 55 24.26 18.68 12.98
C PHE A 55 24.48 18.77 11.47
N MET A 56 25.74 18.69 11.01
CA MET A 56 26.06 18.63 9.58
C MET A 56 25.53 17.36 8.89
N MET A 57 25.19 16.32 9.65
CA MET A 57 24.56 15.10 9.12
C MET A 57 23.05 15.28 8.93
N LEU A 58 22.40 16.08 9.79
CA LEU A 58 20.94 16.29 9.80
C LEU A 58 20.49 17.51 8.98
N ASP A 59 21.33 18.53 8.91
CA ASP A 59 21.09 19.79 8.21
C ASP A 59 21.77 19.79 6.83
N ASN A 60 21.72 20.94 6.14
CA ASN A 60 22.43 21.14 4.89
C ASN A 60 23.95 21.24 5.13
N LEU A 61 24.70 20.62 4.21
CA LEU A 61 26.15 20.65 4.14
C LEU A 61 26.58 22.08 3.80
N ARG A 62 26.85 22.91 4.82
CA ARG A 62 27.31 24.31 4.71
C ARG A 62 28.73 24.39 4.14
N TYR A 63 28.89 23.95 2.89
CA TYR A 63 30.15 23.83 2.16
C TYR A 63 30.94 25.15 2.13
N GLU A 64 30.23 26.25 1.84
CA GLU A 64 30.81 27.59 1.72
C GLU A 64 31.58 27.99 2.99
N GLU A 65 31.06 27.62 4.15
CA GLU A 65 31.64 28.07 5.40
C GLU A 65 32.80 27.23 5.90
N ILE A 66 32.88 25.98 5.45
CA ILE A 66 33.89 25.02 5.90
C ILE A 66 35.03 24.97 4.89
N VAL A 67 34.72 24.89 3.60
CA VAL A 67 35.70 24.68 2.53
C VAL A 67 36.05 25.98 1.82
N LEU A 68 35.08 26.84 1.48
CA LEU A 68 35.38 28.07 0.74
C LEU A 68 36.11 29.09 1.62
N ASN A 69 35.66 29.26 2.87
CA ASN A 69 36.34 30.11 3.85
C ASN A 69 37.76 29.64 4.20
N TYR A 70 38.03 28.33 4.11
CA TYR A 70 39.38 27.79 4.31
C TYR A 70 40.39 28.40 3.33
N TYR A 71 40.01 28.56 2.06
CA TYR A 71 40.89 29.14 1.03
C TYR A 71 40.92 30.67 1.11
N SER A 72 39.80 31.33 1.43
CA SER A 72 39.70 32.80 1.46
C SER A 72 40.47 33.44 2.62
N ASN A 73 40.53 32.81 3.80
CA ASN A 73 41.12 33.40 5.01
C ASN A 73 42.56 32.94 5.30
N GLY A 74 43.33 32.65 4.24
CA GLY A 74 44.76 32.36 4.36
C GLY A 74 45.06 30.97 4.91
N GLY A 75 44.24 29.97 4.60
CA GLY A 75 44.65 28.57 4.71
C GLY A 75 45.97 28.39 3.97
N ASP A 76 47.02 28.03 4.71
CA ASP A 76 48.39 27.94 4.22
C ASP A 76 48.45 26.95 3.04
N SER A 77 48.31 27.47 1.83
CA SER A 77 48.22 26.69 0.58
C SER A 77 49.51 25.89 0.34
N SER A 78 50.58 26.22 1.07
CA SER A 78 51.85 25.51 1.08
C SER A 78 51.80 24.15 1.80
N LYS A 79 50.76 23.84 2.60
CA LYS A 79 50.72 22.64 3.45
C LYS A 79 49.84 21.49 2.92
N GLY A 80 49.17 21.64 1.78
CA GLY A 80 48.35 20.57 1.18
C GLY A 80 47.05 20.22 1.95
N ASN A 81 46.84 20.78 3.15
CA ASN A 81 45.70 20.53 4.02
C ASN A 81 44.35 20.90 3.38
N GLY A 82 44.31 21.83 2.42
CA GLY A 82 43.08 22.20 1.70
C GLY A 82 42.54 21.09 0.78
N PHE A 83 43.42 20.37 0.09
CA PHE A 83 43.01 19.21 -0.74
C PHE A 83 42.52 18.06 0.13
N VAL A 84 43.18 17.84 1.27
CA VAL A 84 42.77 16.82 2.26
C VAL A 84 41.40 17.17 2.84
N LEU A 85 41.14 18.44 3.17
CA LEU A 85 39.84 18.90 3.65
C LEU A 85 38.73 18.66 2.62
N TYR A 86 39.00 18.96 1.34
CA TYR A 86 38.05 18.73 0.25
C TYR A 86 37.72 17.24 0.07
N GLY A 87 38.75 16.39 0.05
CA GLY A 87 38.59 14.94 -0.03
C GLY A 87 37.85 14.37 1.18
N LEU A 88 38.16 14.85 2.39
CA LEU A 88 37.48 14.46 3.63
C LEU A 88 36.00 14.88 3.60
N PHE A 89 35.71 16.08 3.10
CA PHE A 89 34.35 16.58 2.99
C PHE A 89 33.51 15.76 2.01
N ILE A 90 34.05 15.44 0.83
CA ILE A 90 33.37 14.56 -0.14
C ILE A 90 33.14 13.17 0.45
N ALA A 91 34.16 12.59 1.10
CA ALA A 91 34.04 11.29 1.75
C ALA A 91 32.95 11.31 2.84
N TYR A 92 32.88 12.39 3.62
CA TYR A 92 31.82 12.59 4.62
C TYR A 92 30.44 12.62 3.97
N CYS A 93 30.25 13.37 2.88
CA CYS A 93 28.96 13.50 2.18
C CYS A 93 28.42 12.15 1.69
N PHE A 94 29.28 11.27 1.18
CA PHE A 94 28.87 9.93 0.74
C PHE A 94 28.65 8.99 1.93
N MET A 95 29.60 8.94 2.87
CA MET A 95 29.58 7.96 3.94
C MET A 95 28.49 8.25 4.98
N MET A 96 28.38 9.49 5.48
CA MET A 96 27.52 9.83 6.63
C MET A 96 26.06 10.12 6.23
N PRO A 97 25.72 11.12 5.39
CA PRO A 97 24.33 11.35 4.99
C PRO A 97 23.77 10.26 4.08
N ILE A 98 24.50 9.83 3.04
CA ILE A 98 23.91 8.97 2.01
C ILE A 98 23.90 7.51 2.46
N ILE A 99 25.07 6.93 2.75
CA ILE A 99 25.17 5.50 3.06
C ILE A 99 24.56 5.22 4.44
N PHE A 100 24.91 6.01 5.47
CA PHE A 100 24.48 5.74 6.84
C PHE A 100 22.98 5.97 7.07
N LEU A 101 22.38 7.06 6.58
CA LEU A 101 20.93 7.27 6.73
C LEU A 101 20.13 6.22 5.95
N ASN A 102 20.55 5.90 4.72
CA ASN A 102 19.88 4.87 3.91
C ASN A 102 19.98 3.48 4.56
N LEU A 103 21.10 3.16 5.20
CA LEU A 103 21.28 1.91 5.96
C LEU A 103 20.41 1.89 7.22
N LEU A 104 20.33 2.99 7.97
CA LEU A 104 19.51 3.07 9.19
C LEU A 104 18.02 2.94 8.87
N ILE A 105 17.56 3.57 7.78
CA ILE A 105 16.19 3.42 7.27
C ILE A 105 15.97 1.99 6.76
N GLY A 106 16.91 1.43 5.99
CA GLY A 106 16.79 0.07 5.45
C GLY A 106 16.72 -1.01 6.53
N LEU A 107 17.50 -0.89 7.60
CA LEU A 107 17.42 -1.78 8.75
C LEU A 107 16.12 -1.59 9.53
N ALA A 108 15.68 -0.35 9.72
CA ALA A 108 14.42 -0.08 10.41
C ALA A 108 13.23 -0.69 9.64
N VAL A 109 13.19 -0.55 8.32
CA VAL A 109 12.14 -1.14 7.47
C VAL A 109 12.21 -2.67 7.47
N GLY A 110 13.41 -3.26 7.40
CA GLY A 110 13.60 -4.71 7.49
C GLY A 110 13.16 -5.31 8.83
N ASP A 111 13.43 -4.60 9.94
CA ASP A 111 12.96 -4.96 11.27
C ASP A 111 11.43 -4.83 11.36
N ILE A 112 10.84 -3.75 10.81
CA ILE A 112 9.39 -3.53 10.79
C ILE A 112 8.67 -4.65 10.01
N ASP A 113 9.20 -5.10 8.87
CA ASP A 113 8.56 -6.15 8.08
C ASP A 113 8.55 -7.50 8.80
N SER A 114 9.65 -7.85 9.46
CA SER A 114 9.73 -9.07 10.28
C SER A 114 8.75 -9.00 11.45
N ILE A 115 8.68 -7.84 12.09
CA ILE A 115 7.73 -7.56 13.16
C ILE A 115 6.28 -7.65 12.66
N ARG A 116 5.96 -7.11 11.48
CA ARG A 116 4.60 -7.14 10.90
C ARG A 116 4.12 -8.57 10.66
N LYS A 117 5.00 -9.46 10.20
CA LYS A 117 4.68 -10.89 9.98
C LYS A 117 4.32 -11.62 11.27
N THR A 118 5.01 -11.32 12.37
CA THR A 118 4.80 -12.00 13.66
C THR A 118 3.82 -11.27 14.59
N ALA A 119 3.51 -9.99 14.32
CA ALA A 119 2.68 -9.15 15.16
C ALA A 119 1.29 -9.74 15.43
N ALA A 120 0.67 -10.40 14.43
CA ALA A 120 -0.62 -11.04 14.63
C ALA A 120 -0.57 -12.14 15.68
N MET A 121 0.46 -13.00 15.63
CA MET A 121 0.68 -14.07 16.61
C MET A 121 1.07 -13.51 17.98
N GLU A 122 2.06 -12.61 18.06
CA GLU A 122 2.48 -11.98 19.33
C GLU A 122 1.28 -11.30 20.03
N ARG A 123 0.34 -10.74 19.25
CA ARG A 123 -0.89 -10.16 19.79
C ARG A 123 -1.83 -11.20 20.39
N TYR A 124 -2.08 -12.33 19.72
CA TYR A 124 -2.92 -13.39 20.29
C TYR A 124 -2.28 -13.99 21.54
N THR A 125 -0.96 -14.20 21.54
CA THR A 125 -0.23 -14.66 22.71
C THR A 125 -0.41 -13.71 23.89
N SER A 126 -0.28 -12.40 23.66
CA SER A 126 -0.51 -11.39 24.70
C SER A 126 -1.96 -11.41 25.21
N GLN A 127 -2.96 -11.55 24.33
CA GLN A 127 -4.37 -11.67 24.76
C GLN A 127 -4.60 -12.90 25.63
N VAL A 128 -4.04 -14.06 25.25
CA VAL A 128 -4.15 -15.30 26.02
C VAL A 128 -3.44 -15.17 27.37
N GLU A 129 -2.27 -14.51 27.40
CA GLU A 129 -1.54 -14.25 28.64
C GLU A 129 -2.35 -13.35 29.59
N HIS A 130 -2.93 -12.26 29.08
CA HIS A 130 -3.82 -11.39 29.87
C HIS A 130 -5.06 -12.12 30.35
N LEU A 131 -5.68 -12.96 29.51
CA LEU A 131 -6.83 -13.77 29.89
C LEU A 131 -6.48 -14.78 30.99
N SER A 132 -5.31 -15.42 30.89
CA SER A 132 -4.83 -16.37 31.89
C SER A 132 -4.50 -15.69 33.22
N GLN A 133 -3.92 -14.49 33.19
CA GLN A 133 -3.70 -13.68 34.40
C GLN A 133 -5.03 -13.28 35.05
N LEU A 134 -6.02 -12.89 34.25
CA LEU A 134 -7.36 -12.55 34.74
C LEU A 134 -8.06 -13.78 35.34
N GLU A 135 -7.97 -14.94 34.67
CA GLU A 135 -8.51 -16.21 35.15
C GLU A 135 -7.90 -16.60 36.50
N ARG A 136 -6.59 -16.43 36.68
CA ARG A 136 -5.91 -16.68 37.97
C ARG A 136 -6.28 -15.68 39.06
N ALA A 137 -6.61 -14.45 38.70
CA ALA A 137 -6.99 -13.41 39.65
C ALA A 137 -8.47 -13.48 40.07
N LEU A 138 -9.33 -14.15 39.29
CA LEU A 138 -10.76 -14.27 39.56
C LEU A 138 -11.07 -15.43 40.53
N PRO A 139 -12.00 -15.23 41.48
CA PRO A 139 -12.51 -16.32 42.32
C PRO A 139 -13.21 -17.42 41.52
N THR A 140 -13.05 -18.68 41.94
CA THR A 140 -13.61 -19.87 41.29
C THR A 140 -15.13 -19.85 41.14
N PHE A 141 -15.85 -19.14 42.02
CA PHE A 141 -17.32 -18.98 41.91
C PHE A 141 -17.77 -18.12 40.73
N ILE A 142 -16.93 -17.17 40.27
CA ILE A 142 -17.20 -16.34 39.09
C ILE A 142 -16.84 -17.13 37.84
N LEU A 143 -15.70 -17.80 37.86
CA LEU A 143 -15.19 -18.59 36.73
C LEU A 143 -16.18 -19.70 36.34
N SER A 144 -16.64 -20.47 37.33
CA SER A 144 -17.59 -21.57 37.13
C SER A 144 -18.96 -21.11 36.61
N LYS A 145 -19.39 -19.87 36.90
CA LYS A 145 -20.64 -19.29 36.36
C LYS A 145 -20.48 -18.66 34.99
N ALA A 146 -19.29 -18.18 34.65
CA ALA A 146 -19.03 -17.46 33.41
C ALA A 146 -18.51 -18.38 32.27
N GLN A 147 -18.03 -19.58 32.60
CA GLN A 147 -17.47 -20.52 31.63
C GLN A 147 -18.57 -21.14 30.76
N ILE A 148 -18.50 -20.87 29.46
CA ILE A 148 -19.40 -21.43 28.44
C ILE A 148 -18.58 -22.43 27.61
N MET A 149 -19.01 -23.69 27.56
CA MET A 149 -18.30 -24.76 26.85
C MET A 149 -18.64 -24.84 25.35
N GLU A 150 -19.84 -24.41 24.98
CA GLU A 150 -20.33 -24.47 23.60
C GLU A 150 -20.94 -23.12 23.22
N TYR A 151 -20.43 -22.51 22.14
CA TYR A 151 -20.94 -21.27 21.59
C TYR A 151 -21.42 -21.53 20.15
N VAL A 152 -22.73 -21.37 19.92
CA VAL A 152 -23.35 -21.57 18.60
C VAL A 152 -23.72 -20.21 18.01
N GLU A 153 -23.05 -19.80 16.94
CA GLU A 153 -23.37 -18.58 16.19
C GLU A 153 -24.37 -18.89 15.07
N HIS A 154 -25.46 -18.12 15.00
CA HIS A 154 -26.46 -18.23 13.95
C HIS A 154 -26.42 -16.97 13.07
N PRO A 155 -25.79 -17.01 11.87
CA PRO A 155 -25.50 -15.81 11.09
C PRO A 155 -26.74 -15.06 10.57
N ASN A 156 -27.87 -15.75 10.36
CA ASN A 156 -29.09 -15.16 9.81
C ASN A 156 -30.24 -14.98 10.82
N ARG A 157 -30.00 -15.13 12.13
CA ARG A 157 -31.06 -14.93 13.13
C ARG A 157 -31.11 -13.46 13.58
N PRO A 158 -32.32 -12.87 13.74
CA PRO A 158 -32.45 -11.51 14.27
C PRO A 158 -31.91 -11.47 15.71
N LYS A 159 -30.94 -10.58 15.97
CA LYS A 159 -30.33 -10.43 17.30
C LYS A 159 -31.33 -9.76 18.26
N ASN A 160 -31.58 -10.39 19.40
CA ASN A 160 -32.34 -9.80 20.50
C ASN A 160 -31.61 -8.58 21.09
N LEU A 161 -32.35 -7.68 21.77
CA LEU A 161 -31.78 -6.45 22.35
C LEU A 161 -30.60 -6.74 23.31
N LYS A 162 -30.67 -7.82 24.09
CA LYS A 162 -29.57 -8.31 24.95
C LYS A 162 -28.32 -8.67 24.14
N ASN A 163 -28.49 -9.42 23.06
CA ASN A 163 -27.39 -9.80 22.17
C ASN A 163 -26.81 -8.58 21.47
N LYS A 164 -27.61 -7.53 21.24
CA LYS A 164 -27.17 -6.25 20.68
C LYS A 164 -26.29 -5.45 21.67
N ILE A 165 -26.62 -5.49 22.96
CA ILE A 165 -25.80 -4.90 24.04
C ILE A 165 -24.51 -5.68 24.22
N VAL A 166 -24.57 -7.02 24.19
CA VAL A 166 -23.38 -7.88 24.21
C VAL A 166 -22.51 -7.62 22.99
N ASP A 167 -23.09 -7.52 21.79
CA ASP A 167 -22.36 -7.15 20.55
C ASP A 167 -21.68 -5.79 20.70
N PHE A 168 -22.36 -4.81 21.29
CA PHE A 168 -21.81 -3.48 21.50
C PHE A 168 -20.65 -3.51 22.51
N LEU A 169 -20.79 -4.25 23.61
CA LEU A 169 -19.75 -4.41 24.60
C LEU A 169 -18.56 -5.18 24.04
N VAL A 170 -18.81 -6.28 23.32
CA VAL A 170 -17.80 -7.05 22.60
C VAL A 170 -17.13 -6.19 21.54
N LYS A 171 -17.85 -5.33 20.83
CA LYS A 171 -17.27 -4.42 19.82
C LYS A 171 -16.45 -3.29 20.44
N LEU A 172 -16.81 -2.81 21.63
CA LEU A 172 -16.08 -1.78 22.36
C LEU A 172 -14.83 -2.34 23.05
N LEU A 173 -14.91 -3.59 23.53
CA LEU A 173 -13.82 -4.29 24.23
C LEU A 173 -12.92 -5.07 23.28
N SER A 174 -13.41 -5.44 22.08
CA SER A 174 -12.61 -6.11 21.06
C SER A 174 -11.54 -5.16 20.56
N PRO A 175 -10.27 -5.57 20.56
CA PRO A 175 -9.16 -4.71 20.20
C PRO A 175 -9.16 -4.47 18.68
N ARG A 176 -9.78 -3.36 18.23
CA ARG A 176 -9.67 -2.53 16.99
C ARG A 176 -9.27 -3.15 15.62
N GLN A 177 -8.82 -4.40 15.53
CA GLN A 177 -8.26 -5.07 14.34
C GLN A 177 -9.24 -5.94 13.57
N GLU A 178 -10.34 -6.41 14.17
CA GLU A 178 -11.40 -7.01 13.33
C GLU A 178 -11.89 -6.00 12.30
N GLN A 179 -11.81 -4.71 12.60
CA GLN A 179 -12.27 -3.66 11.70
C GLN A 179 -11.38 -3.47 10.47
N GLU A 180 -10.06 -3.62 10.55
CA GLU A 180 -9.15 -3.52 9.38
C GLU A 180 -9.17 -4.78 8.52
N LYS A 181 -9.07 -5.99 9.11
CA LYS A 181 -9.14 -7.23 8.31
C LYS A 181 -10.52 -7.45 7.71
N LYS A 182 -11.61 -7.16 8.44
CA LYS A 182 -12.96 -7.33 7.92
C LYS A 182 -13.32 -6.26 6.90
N SER A 183 -12.75 -5.05 6.96
CA SER A 183 -12.97 -4.04 5.92
C SER A 183 -12.19 -4.35 4.63
N GLU A 184 -10.97 -4.86 4.72
CA GLU A 184 -10.21 -5.31 3.55
C GLU A 184 -10.86 -6.54 2.88
N ASP A 185 -11.34 -7.51 3.66
CA ASP A 185 -12.09 -8.66 3.12
C ASP A 185 -13.50 -8.28 2.62
N GLN A 186 -14.22 -7.39 3.31
CA GLN A 186 -15.53 -6.91 2.85
C GLN A 186 -15.41 -6.15 1.54
N THR A 187 -14.43 -5.25 1.40
CA THR A 187 -14.21 -4.51 0.15
C THR A 187 -13.84 -5.44 -1.01
N ASN A 188 -13.05 -6.50 -0.76
CA ASN A 188 -12.75 -7.52 -1.76
C ASN A 188 -14.02 -8.31 -2.17
N MET A 189 -14.84 -8.70 -1.19
CA MET A 189 -16.09 -9.41 -1.43
C MET A 189 -17.11 -8.55 -2.16
N ASP A 190 -17.23 -7.26 -1.82
CA ASP A 190 -18.11 -6.30 -2.50
C ASP A 190 -17.67 -6.09 -3.96
N GLN A 191 -16.36 -6.00 -4.22
CA GLN A 191 -15.84 -5.97 -5.59
C GLN A 191 -16.17 -7.26 -6.36
N ARG A 192 -16.10 -8.43 -5.74
CA ARG A 192 -16.47 -9.71 -6.38
C ARG A 192 -17.96 -9.77 -6.69
N ILE A 193 -18.80 -9.30 -5.77
CA ILE A 193 -20.26 -9.23 -5.96
C ILE A 193 -20.60 -8.29 -7.12
N ALA A 194 -20.00 -7.10 -7.16
CA ALA A 194 -20.22 -6.14 -8.25
C ALA A 194 -19.80 -6.72 -9.62
N ARG A 195 -18.69 -7.48 -9.68
CA ARG A 195 -18.28 -8.17 -10.92
C ARG A 195 -19.28 -9.25 -11.33
N HIS A 196 -19.77 -10.05 -10.39
CA HIS A 196 -20.76 -11.08 -10.68
C HIS A 196 -22.09 -10.46 -11.16
N GLU A 197 -22.50 -9.34 -10.58
CA GLU A 197 -23.69 -8.61 -11.00
C GLU A 197 -23.56 -8.06 -12.44
N ALA A 198 -22.39 -7.50 -12.78
CA ALA A 198 -22.08 -7.07 -14.14
C ALA A 198 -22.09 -8.26 -15.14
N GLN A 199 -21.52 -9.40 -14.76
CA GLN A 199 -21.55 -10.62 -15.57
C GLN A 199 -22.97 -11.15 -15.79
N LEU A 200 -23.80 -11.17 -14.75
CA LEU A 200 -25.21 -11.58 -14.87
C LEU A 200 -26.00 -10.66 -15.80
N LYS A 201 -25.73 -9.34 -15.76
CA LYS A 201 -26.36 -8.37 -16.65
C LYS A 201 -25.97 -8.60 -18.11
N GLN A 202 -24.70 -8.93 -18.38
CA GLN A 202 -24.23 -9.26 -19.71
C GLN A 202 -24.81 -10.59 -20.21
N ILE A 203 -24.87 -11.62 -19.36
CA ILE A 203 -25.50 -12.89 -19.72
C ILE A 203 -26.99 -12.68 -20.02
N SER A 204 -27.67 -11.84 -19.24
CA SER A 204 -29.09 -11.52 -19.49
C SER A 204 -29.29 -10.82 -20.85
N SER A 205 -28.40 -9.91 -21.25
CA SER A 205 -28.51 -9.24 -22.56
C SER A 205 -28.20 -10.16 -23.73
N THR A 206 -27.22 -11.06 -23.60
CA THR A 206 -26.94 -12.06 -24.64
C THR A 206 -28.08 -13.06 -24.79
N LEU A 207 -28.70 -13.50 -23.68
CA LEU A 207 -29.88 -14.37 -23.71
C LEU A 207 -31.06 -13.72 -24.44
N LYS A 208 -31.31 -12.41 -24.20
CA LYS A 208 -32.34 -11.66 -24.92
C LYS A 208 -32.04 -11.53 -26.42
N SER A 209 -30.77 -11.34 -26.78
CA SER A 209 -30.37 -11.29 -28.19
C SER A 209 -30.54 -12.65 -28.86
N GLN A 210 -30.15 -13.74 -28.19
CA GLN A 210 -30.38 -15.10 -28.69
C GLN A 210 -31.86 -15.43 -28.85
N SER A 211 -32.72 -15.01 -27.91
CA SER A 211 -34.17 -15.23 -28.03
C SER A 211 -34.76 -14.48 -29.22
N ALA A 212 -34.31 -13.25 -29.49
CA ALA A 212 -34.78 -12.48 -30.64
C ALA A 212 -34.36 -13.12 -31.98
N LEU A 213 -33.11 -13.62 -32.09
CA LEU A 213 -32.66 -14.35 -33.27
C LEU A 213 -33.44 -15.65 -33.50
N LEU A 214 -33.81 -16.35 -32.41
CA LEU A 214 -34.66 -17.54 -32.52
C LEU A 214 -36.08 -17.21 -32.99
N GLU A 215 -36.65 -16.07 -32.60
CA GLU A 215 -37.93 -15.60 -33.14
C GLU A 215 -37.83 -15.24 -34.62
N GLU A 216 -36.77 -14.55 -35.03
CA GLU A 216 -36.54 -14.23 -36.45
C GLU A 216 -36.37 -15.48 -37.30
N LEU A 217 -35.57 -16.46 -36.84
CA LEU A 217 -35.42 -17.75 -37.52
C LEU A 217 -36.73 -18.51 -37.60
N ARG A 218 -37.55 -18.49 -36.54
CA ARG A 218 -38.90 -19.09 -36.56
C ARG A 218 -39.75 -18.45 -37.65
N ASP A 219 -39.74 -17.13 -37.74
CA ASP A 219 -40.58 -16.40 -38.69
C ASP A 219 -40.12 -16.60 -40.14
N ILE A 220 -38.81 -16.66 -40.41
CA ILE A 220 -38.25 -17.03 -41.72
C ILE A 220 -38.63 -18.47 -42.10
N LEU A 221 -38.57 -19.42 -41.15
CA LEU A 221 -38.96 -20.81 -41.41
C LEU A 221 -40.46 -20.93 -41.69
N LEU A 222 -41.30 -20.16 -40.98
CA LEU A 222 -42.74 -20.10 -41.23
C LEU A 222 -43.03 -19.49 -42.60
N ASP A 223 -42.30 -18.45 -43.00
CA ASP A 223 -42.44 -17.80 -44.30
C ASP A 223 -41.98 -18.72 -45.45
N SER A 224 -40.80 -19.33 -45.32
CA SER A 224 -40.29 -20.32 -46.29
C SER A 224 -41.25 -21.51 -46.46
N LYS A 225 -41.89 -21.97 -45.37
CA LYS A 225 -42.92 -23.01 -45.43
C LYS A 225 -44.17 -22.54 -46.18
N LYS A 226 -44.59 -21.27 -46.01
CA LYS A 226 -45.70 -20.68 -46.77
C LYS A 226 -45.35 -20.52 -48.25
N THR A 227 -44.15 -20.05 -48.59
CA THR A 227 -43.67 -19.91 -49.97
C THR A 227 -43.58 -21.26 -50.66
N GLN A 228 -43.10 -22.31 -49.98
CA GLN A 228 -43.07 -23.67 -50.53
C GLN A 228 -44.48 -24.23 -50.76
N LEU A 229 -45.44 -23.92 -49.88
CA LEU A 229 -46.85 -24.27 -50.08
C LEU A 229 -47.46 -23.51 -51.26
N ALA A 230 -47.17 -22.22 -51.41
CA ALA A 230 -47.63 -21.40 -52.52
C ALA A 230 -47.05 -21.87 -53.86
N THR A 231 -45.76 -22.24 -53.91
CA THR A 231 -45.13 -22.79 -55.11
C THR A 231 -45.67 -24.18 -55.46
N LYS A 232 -46.02 -25.01 -54.47
CA LYS A 232 -46.73 -26.28 -54.73
C LYS A 232 -48.14 -26.08 -55.28
N LEU A 233 -48.84 -25.03 -54.85
CA LEU A 233 -50.17 -24.67 -55.35
C LEU A 233 -50.14 -24.05 -56.76
N ASN A 234 -49.05 -23.37 -57.14
CA ASN A 234 -48.94 -22.69 -58.44
C ASN A 234 -48.43 -23.57 -59.61
N ILE A 235 -48.22 -24.87 -59.38
CA ILE A 235 -47.92 -25.85 -60.44
C ILE A 235 -49.23 -26.48 -61.00
N GLU A 236 -50.37 -26.31 -60.33
CA GLU A 236 -51.68 -26.71 -60.83
C GLU A 236 -52.41 -25.52 -61.50
N THR A 237 -52.30 -25.46 -62.83
CA THR A 237 -53.20 -24.83 -63.83
C THR A 237 -52.93 -23.39 -64.36
N PRO A 238 -53.16 -23.16 -65.67
CA PRO A 238 -52.47 -22.14 -66.48
C PRO A 238 -53.34 -20.91 -66.84
N SER A 239 -52.64 -19.84 -67.21
CA SER A 239 -53.19 -18.55 -67.65
C SER A 239 -53.75 -18.59 -69.08
N SER A 240 -54.98 -18.11 -69.26
CA SER A 240 -55.55 -17.74 -70.57
C SER A 240 -55.87 -16.25 -70.60
N ALA A 241 -55.25 -15.49 -71.50
CA ALA A 241 -55.82 -14.25 -72.05
C ALA A 241 -55.10 -13.82 -73.36
N HIS A 242 -55.84 -13.84 -74.46
CA HIS A 242 -55.54 -13.11 -75.70
C HIS A 242 -55.53 -11.59 -75.42
N THR A 243 -54.49 -10.82 -75.84
CA THR A 243 -54.35 -10.10 -77.14
C THR A 243 -55.52 -9.12 -77.37
N GLN A 244 -55.40 -7.79 -77.52
CA GLN A 244 -54.38 -7.00 -78.23
C GLN A 244 -54.56 -5.45 -78.07
N LYS A 245 -53.43 -4.72 -78.11
CA LYS A 245 -53.12 -3.37 -78.69
C LYS A 245 -53.90 -2.11 -78.27
N SER A 246 -53.21 -1.12 -77.67
CA SER A 246 -52.53 0.08 -78.29
C SER A 246 -53.42 1.32 -78.06
N THR A 247 -52.97 2.53 -77.70
CA THR A 247 -51.82 3.31 -78.22
C THR A 247 -51.61 4.54 -77.30
N VAL A 248 -50.35 4.79 -76.94
CA VAL A 248 -49.60 6.09 -76.91
C VAL A 248 -50.22 7.37 -76.30
N SER A 249 -49.49 7.95 -75.33
CA SER A 249 -48.94 9.33 -75.31
C SER A 249 -48.47 9.62 -73.88
N GLU A 250 -47.16 9.75 -73.59
CA GLU A 250 -46.39 11.02 -73.64
C GLU A 250 -47.04 12.12 -72.79
N PHE A 251 -46.38 12.87 -71.91
CA PHE A 251 -44.98 13.00 -71.51
C PHE A 251 -44.97 14.06 -70.38
N GLN A 252 -43.98 13.99 -69.47
CA GLN A 252 -43.32 15.15 -68.82
C GLN A 252 -44.13 16.09 -67.89
N VAL A 253 -43.60 16.67 -66.80
CA VAL A 253 -42.27 16.73 -66.16
C VAL A 253 -42.52 16.65 -64.65
#